data_AF-A0A1M6RYA0-F1
#
_entry.id   AF-A0A1M6RYA0-F1
#
_cell.length_a   1.000
_cell.length_b   1.000
_cell.length_c   1.000
_cell.angle_alpha   90.00
_cell.angle_beta   90.00
_cell.angle_gamma   90.00
#
_symmetry.space_group_name_H-M   'P 1'
#
loop_
_entity.id
_entity.type
_entity.pdbx_description
1 polymer ?
#
loop_
_entity_poly.entity_id
_entity_poly.type
_entity_poly.pdbx_seq_one_letter_code
_entity_poly.pdbx_strand_id
1 'polypeptide(L)'
;MGISFLLFDKERKYSSTLGDILTITGHKLLIALEEDKAYELLKIMPVDVFLADIKYLNFWVELLKQNYYLFPIFFAESYDRLEDLKKFGLSDYNIAVVPFNPLDFLAKVLHLVRKDLFLMEDRGPMNELLDVMRRDLSTAFEISAKGKSCKVYIKDGKIKGFSCNPEVLRDLFQSQEYIMEFFPYEEDVKLETYVKNNSEFFSLIFAPEEVHKEAPQVQAVVPVKEDLNQAVVLADDALYWVGNVRYDSLLQRNAYLRVYKKENVSFAMLYGCSNPTDYSTLRLKIESVIGPVELLKAVVVFGNRPEDYVNAFNLLRDNPRLYIITSVNFINDFLSLGVPVNRIRFIESFVDGRVKLSTGDVLRFIKISYVPDKGSFVVYEENTGFLFTGELFSSYASAEDFSLSQDPEKEMLLMFNASHLPCTSSLRNALSILKKLHIKRVFPKMGNPVSSEGLQAIMDMLLNMPVGSDRILQKTDMDQRQLFQELIQIYKNSMSAEDFKEFLESLNDLVYVSDDGVLEEVYVSEGELVDLLISKSLEQKVPPNLLKELLLTAFRKGSKTV
;
A
#
# COMPACT_ATOMS: atom_id res chain seq x y z
N MET A 1 20.79 -15.31 -26.42
CA MET A 1 19.67 -14.36 -26.54
C MET A 1 19.14 -14.10 -25.14
N GLY A 2 18.90 -12.84 -24.78
CA GLY A 2 18.27 -12.51 -23.50
C GLY A 2 16.82 -12.99 -23.46
N ILE A 3 16.38 -13.52 -22.32
CA ILE A 3 15.00 -13.92 -22.06
C ILE A 3 14.15 -12.64 -21.93
N SER A 4 12.92 -12.69 -22.43
CA SER A 4 11.95 -11.60 -22.35
C SER A 4 10.90 -11.87 -21.27
N PHE A 5 10.69 -10.88 -20.41
CA PHE A 5 9.82 -10.96 -19.25
C PHE A 5 8.68 -9.95 -19.37
N LEU A 6 7.47 -10.35 -18.99
CA LEU A 6 6.38 -9.45 -18.67
C LEU A 6 6.15 -9.53 -17.18
N LEU A 7 6.48 -8.45 -16.49
CA LEU A 7 6.15 -8.27 -15.09
C LEU A 7 4.80 -7.55 -14.98
N PHE A 8 3.82 -8.26 -14.43
CA PHE A 8 2.54 -7.72 -14.03
C PHE A 8 2.56 -7.36 -12.55
N ASP A 9 2.73 -6.07 -12.29
CA ASP A 9 3.06 -5.56 -10.97
C ASP A 9 2.19 -4.34 -10.65
N LYS A 10 0.86 -4.56 -10.47
CA LYS A 10 -0.10 -3.48 -10.18
C LYS A 10 0.33 -2.64 -8.96
N GLU A 11 1.00 -3.27 -7.99
CA GLU A 11 1.46 -2.66 -6.74
C GLU A 11 2.90 -2.14 -6.79
N ARG A 12 3.58 -2.29 -7.93
CA ARG A 12 4.96 -1.85 -8.16
C ARG A 12 5.97 -2.40 -7.13
N LYS A 13 5.71 -3.59 -6.58
CA LYS A 13 6.52 -4.24 -5.53
C LYS A 13 7.83 -4.82 -6.06
N TYR A 14 7.88 -5.27 -7.32
CA TYR A 14 8.99 -6.07 -7.86
C TYR A 14 9.75 -5.38 -9.00
N SER A 15 9.15 -4.38 -9.64
CA SER A 15 9.67 -3.71 -10.84
C SER A 15 11.06 -3.09 -10.69
N SER A 16 11.37 -2.45 -9.56
CA SER A 16 12.68 -1.85 -9.30
C SER A 16 13.77 -2.91 -9.15
N THR A 17 13.56 -3.86 -8.23
CA THR A 17 14.51 -4.94 -7.93
C THR A 17 14.77 -5.81 -9.16
N LEU A 18 13.73 -6.20 -9.90
CA LEU A 18 13.89 -7.00 -11.11
C LEU A 18 14.47 -6.22 -12.28
N GLY A 19 14.16 -4.91 -12.37
CA GLY A 19 14.71 -4.03 -13.39
C GLY A 19 16.23 -4.04 -13.38
N ASP A 20 16.84 -3.87 -12.20
CA ASP A 20 18.29 -3.90 -12.05
C ASP A 20 18.87 -5.29 -12.36
N ILE A 21 18.29 -6.35 -11.77
CA ILE A 21 18.76 -7.74 -11.95
C ILE A 21 18.74 -8.13 -13.43
N LEU A 22 17.62 -7.91 -14.12
CA LEU A 22 17.42 -8.32 -15.50
C LEU A 22 18.20 -7.45 -16.48
N THR A 23 18.36 -6.16 -16.20
CA THR A 23 19.18 -5.27 -17.04
C THR A 23 20.66 -5.65 -16.97
N ILE A 24 21.18 -5.93 -15.77
CA ILE A 24 22.57 -6.37 -15.57
C ILE A 24 22.84 -7.70 -16.27
N THR A 25 21.86 -8.61 -16.27
CA THR A 25 21.97 -9.95 -16.87
C THR A 25 21.63 -9.99 -18.37
N GLY A 26 21.35 -8.83 -19.00
CA GLY A 26 21.08 -8.73 -20.43
C GLY A 26 19.72 -9.31 -20.86
N HIS A 27 18.77 -9.35 -19.94
CA HIS A 27 17.39 -9.76 -20.16
C HIS A 27 16.48 -8.56 -20.39
N LYS A 28 15.35 -8.77 -21.08
CA LYS A 28 14.39 -7.70 -21.37
C LYS A 28 13.21 -7.77 -20.43
N LEU A 29 12.94 -6.70 -19.70
CA LEU A 29 11.78 -6.58 -18.82
C LEU A 29 10.75 -5.61 -19.42
N LEU A 30 9.53 -6.10 -19.64
CA LEU A 30 8.34 -5.31 -19.91
C LEU A 30 7.53 -5.23 -18.62
N ILE A 31 7.03 -4.04 -18.30
CA ILE A 31 6.30 -3.82 -17.05
C ILE A 31 4.88 -3.40 -17.40
N ALA A 32 3.91 -4.17 -16.92
CA ALA A 32 2.50 -3.88 -16.99
C ALA A 32 1.96 -3.63 -15.58
N LEU A 33 1.29 -2.51 -15.40
CA LEU A 33 0.69 -2.12 -14.11
C LEU A 33 -0.83 -2.33 -14.10
N GLU A 34 -1.40 -2.57 -15.27
CA GLU A 34 -2.82 -2.79 -15.50
C GLU A 34 -2.96 -3.84 -16.61
N GLU A 35 -4.10 -4.54 -16.63
CA GLU A 35 -4.34 -5.69 -17.50
C GLU A 35 -4.32 -5.28 -18.98
N ASP A 36 -4.96 -4.15 -19.30
CA ASP A 36 -4.96 -3.58 -20.65
C ASP A 36 -3.54 -3.33 -21.15
N LYS A 37 -2.66 -2.84 -20.26
CA LYS A 37 -1.26 -2.60 -20.63
C LYS A 37 -0.47 -3.89 -20.86
N ALA A 38 -0.74 -4.92 -20.06
CA ALA A 38 -0.17 -6.25 -20.30
C ALA A 38 -0.58 -6.76 -21.70
N TYR A 39 -1.85 -6.66 -22.06
CA TYR A 39 -2.32 -7.04 -23.39
C TYR A 39 -1.69 -6.21 -24.51
N GLU A 40 -1.52 -4.89 -24.34
CA GLU A 40 -0.80 -4.06 -25.30
C GLU A 40 0.64 -4.50 -25.50
N LEU A 41 1.37 -4.75 -24.40
CA LEU A 41 2.78 -5.15 -24.45
C LEU A 41 2.97 -6.51 -25.11
N LEU A 42 2.06 -7.45 -24.83
CA LEU A 42 2.05 -8.78 -25.46
C LEU A 42 1.73 -8.73 -26.96
N LYS A 43 1.04 -7.69 -27.44
CA LYS A 43 0.83 -7.47 -28.88
C LYS A 43 2.06 -6.89 -29.58
N ILE A 44 2.90 -6.16 -28.84
CA ILE A 44 4.07 -5.46 -29.40
C ILE A 44 5.22 -6.43 -29.66
N MET A 45 5.44 -7.41 -28.77
CA MET A 45 6.53 -8.36 -28.94
C MET A 45 6.29 -9.69 -28.20
N PRO A 46 6.93 -10.79 -28.64
CA PRO A 46 6.88 -12.04 -27.91
C PRO A 46 7.56 -11.90 -26.54
N VAL A 47 6.93 -12.52 -25.54
CA VAL A 47 7.42 -12.59 -24.17
C VAL A 47 7.61 -14.07 -23.79
N ASP A 48 8.62 -14.38 -23.00
CA ASP A 48 8.92 -15.74 -22.52
C ASP A 48 8.29 -16.04 -21.16
N VAL A 49 8.49 -15.15 -20.20
CA VAL A 49 8.17 -15.39 -18.80
C VAL A 49 7.19 -14.33 -18.31
N PHE A 50 6.13 -14.77 -17.65
CA PHE A 50 5.19 -13.93 -16.93
C PHE A 50 5.59 -13.89 -15.45
N LEU A 51 5.79 -12.71 -14.89
CA LEU A 51 6.11 -12.49 -13.49
C LEU A 51 4.97 -11.74 -12.83
N ALA A 52 4.48 -12.20 -11.68
CA ALA A 52 3.46 -11.46 -10.92
C ALA A 52 3.44 -11.87 -9.45
N ASP A 53 2.75 -11.10 -8.61
CA ASP A 53 2.35 -11.59 -7.29
C ASP A 53 1.39 -12.78 -7.43
N ILE A 54 1.47 -13.78 -6.55
CA ILE A 54 0.65 -15.01 -6.63
C ILE A 54 -0.86 -14.73 -6.63
N LYS A 55 -1.32 -13.63 -6.05
CA LYS A 55 -2.74 -13.24 -6.12
C LYS A 55 -3.24 -12.95 -7.53
N TYR A 56 -2.34 -12.68 -8.48
CA TYR A 56 -2.65 -12.44 -9.89
C TYR A 56 -2.61 -13.72 -10.74
N LEU A 57 -2.61 -14.90 -10.12
CA LEU A 57 -2.68 -16.17 -10.82
C LEU A 57 -3.85 -16.26 -11.80
N ASN A 58 -5.04 -15.81 -11.39
CA ASN A 58 -6.22 -15.81 -12.25
C ASN A 58 -6.03 -14.96 -13.50
N PHE A 59 -5.27 -13.87 -13.43
CA PHE A 59 -4.97 -13.05 -14.61
C PHE A 59 -4.10 -13.82 -15.62
N TRP A 60 -3.12 -14.59 -15.15
CA TRP A 60 -2.36 -15.49 -16.02
C TRP A 60 -3.25 -16.54 -16.69
N VAL A 61 -4.25 -17.09 -15.99
CA VAL A 61 -5.23 -18.00 -16.59
C VAL A 61 -6.02 -17.32 -17.72
N GLU A 62 -6.42 -16.06 -17.53
CA GLU A 62 -7.09 -15.29 -18.60
C GLU A 62 -6.15 -15.04 -19.79
N LEU A 63 -4.86 -14.80 -19.57
CA LEU A 63 -3.87 -14.71 -20.66
C LEU A 63 -3.83 -16.01 -21.50
N LEU A 64 -3.87 -17.19 -20.86
CA LEU A 64 -3.92 -18.47 -21.56
C LEU A 64 -5.18 -18.62 -22.42
N LYS A 65 -6.35 -18.23 -21.88
CA LYS A 65 -7.63 -18.23 -22.62
C LYS A 65 -7.61 -17.30 -23.83
N GLN A 66 -6.77 -16.28 -23.81
CA GLN A 66 -6.53 -15.33 -24.92
C GLN A 66 -5.36 -15.75 -25.83
N ASN A 67 -4.83 -16.97 -25.67
CA ASN A 67 -3.73 -17.55 -26.45
C ASN A 67 -2.36 -16.90 -26.21
N TYR A 68 -2.12 -16.33 -25.03
CA TYR A 68 -0.79 -15.88 -24.60
C TYR A 68 -0.14 -16.94 -23.68
N TYR A 69 0.72 -17.79 -24.25
CA TYR A 69 1.35 -18.89 -23.53
C TYR A 69 2.68 -18.46 -22.93
N LEU A 70 2.68 -18.00 -21.68
CA LEU A 70 3.87 -17.50 -20.98
C LEU A 70 4.18 -18.41 -19.79
N PHE A 71 5.46 -18.70 -19.55
CA PHE A 71 5.86 -19.45 -18.34
C PHE A 71 5.66 -18.56 -17.11
N PRO A 72 4.80 -18.92 -16.14
CA PRO A 72 4.57 -18.07 -14.98
C PRO A 72 5.64 -18.28 -13.90
N ILE A 73 6.05 -17.20 -13.25
CA ILE A 73 6.69 -17.25 -11.93
C ILE A 73 5.97 -16.27 -11.02
N PHE A 74 5.47 -16.78 -9.91
CA PHE A 74 4.72 -16.01 -8.93
C PHE A 74 5.57 -15.67 -7.70
N PHE A 75 5.45 -14.44 -7.24
CA PHE A 75 6.05 -14.01 -5.98
C PHE A 75 5.09 -14.27 -4.82
N ALA A 76 5.61 -14.81 -3.72
CA ALA A 76 4.86 -15.11 -2.50
C ALA A 76 5.68 -14.82 -1.24
N GLU A 77 5.04 -14.68 -0.09
CA GLU A 77 5.71 -14.41 1.20
C GLU A 77 6.12 -15.68 1.94
N SER A 78 5.46 -16.80 1.67
CA SER A 78 5.83 -18.12 2.18
C SER A 78 5.56 -19.21 1.14
N TYR A 79 6.13 -20.40 1.37
CA TYR A 79 5.90 -21.59 0.55
C TYR A 79 4.52 -22.23 0.77
N ASP A 80 3.75 -21.81 1.77
CA ASP A 80 2.42 -22.40 2.06
C ASP A 80 1.44 -22.20 0.89
N ARG A 81 1.72 -21.20 0.04
CA ARG A 81 0.94 -20.91 -1.18
C ARG A 81 1.33 -21.79 -2.38
N LEU A 82 2.32 -22.67 -2.25
CA LEU A 82 2.74 -23.59 -3.31
C LEU A 82 1.62 -24.56 -3.71
N GLU A 83 0.79 -24.97 -2.76
CA GLU A 83 -0.36 -25.85 -3.03
C GLU A 83 -1.40 -25.19 -3.94
N ASP A 84 -1.48 -23.84 -3.96
CA ASP A 84 -2.33 -23.12 -4.91
C ASP A 84 -1.81 -23.25 -6.35
N LEU A 85 -0.49 -23.29 -6.55
CA LEU A 85 0.11 -23.46 -7.88
C LEU A 85 -0.04 -24.88 -8.42
N LYS A 86 0.08 -25.88 -7.54
CA LYS A 86 -0.09 -27.30 -7.89
C LYS A 86 -1.49 -27.60 -8.45
N LYS A 87 -2.52 -26.88 -8.02
CA LYS A 87 -3.89 -26.97 -8.58
C LYS A 87 -3.96 -26.67 -10.08
N PHE A 88 -2.95 -25.98 -10.63
CA PHE A 88 -2.84 -25.62 -12.04
C PHE A 88 -1.77 -26.47 -12.77
N GLY A 89 -1.19 -27.48 -12.14
CA GLY A 89 -0.12 -28.29 -12.72
C GLY A 89 1.22 -27.57 -12.87
N LEU A 90 1.43 -26.53 -12.07
CA LEU A 90 2.69 -25.81 -11.95
C LEU A 90 3.57 -26.45 -10.87
N SER A 91 4.89 -26.23 -10.96
CA SER A 91 5.91 -26.79 -10.07
C SER A 91 6.56 -25.73 -9.19
N ASP A 92 7.47 -26.15 -8.32
CA ASP A 92 8.25 -25.30 -7.43
C ASP A 92 9.17 -24.30 -8.18
N TYR A 93 9.37 -24.51 -9.48
CA TYR A 93 10.04 -23.56 -10.36
C TYR A 93 9.20 -22.32 -10.68
N ASN A 94 7.87 -22.39 -10.52
CA ASN A 94 6.94 -21.30 -10.78
C ASN A 94 6.70 -20.39 -9.56
N ILE A 95 7.45 -20.55 -8.46
CA ILE A 95 7.35 -19.68 -7.28
C ILE A 95 8.71 -19.09 -6.89
N ALA A 96 8.69 -17.82 -6.48
CA ALA A 96 9.82 -17.12 -5.87
C ALA A 96 9.38 -16.50 -4.55
N VAL A 97 9.90 -17.02 -3.43
CA VAL A 97 9.54 -16.53 -2.09
C VAL A 97 10.36 -15.30 -1.74
N VAL A 98 9.70 -14.22 -1.30
CA VAL A 98 10.32 -12.91 -1.05
C VAL A 98 10.77 -12.82 0.42
N PRO A 99 12.02 -12.35 0.70
CA PRO A 99 13.05 -11.97 -0.26
C PRO A 99 13.67 -13.18 -0.96
N PHE A 100 13.84 -13.10 -2.29
CA PHE A 100 14.40 -14.20 -3.09
C PHE A 100 15.86 -13.97 -3.44
N ASN A 101 16.60 -15.07 -3.64
CA ASN A 101 17.96 -15.03 -4.18
C ASN A 101 17.92 -14.80 -5.72
N PRO A 102 18.53 -13.74 -6.27
CA PRO A 102 18.51 -13.45 -7.71
C PRO A 102 19.09 -14.57 -8.59
N LEU A 103 20.11 -15.29 -8.11
CA LEU A 103 20.72 -16.38 -8.87
C LEU A 103 19.80 -17.62 -8.92
N ASP A 104 19.13 -17.91 -7.82
CA ASP A 104 18.12 -18.97 -7.76
C ASP A 104 16.95 -18.65 -8.70
N PHE A 105 16.43 -17.42 -8.63
CA PHE A 105 15.39 -16.94 -9.54
C PHE A 105 15.78 -17.12 -11.01
N LEU A 106 16.99 -16.71 -11.40
CA LEU A 106 17.47 -16.88 -12.78
C LEU A 106 17.67 -18.35 -13.17
N ALA A 107 18.12 -19.20 -12.23
CA ALA A 107 18.24 -20.63 -12.46
C ALA A 107 16.86 -21.27 -12.72
N LYS A 108 15.83 -20.90 -11.94
CA LYS A 108 14.45 -21.33 -12.16
C LYS A 108 13.92 -20.90 -13.52
N VAL A 109 14.15 -19.64 -13.89
CA VAL A 109 13.77 -19.12 -15.22
C VAL A 109 14.46 -19.92 -16.33
N LEU A 110 15.76 -20.14 -16.23
CA LEU A 110 16.50 -20.92 -17.22
C LEU A 110 15.99 -22.36 -17.31
N HIS A 111 15.58 -22.95 -16.19
CA HIS A 111 14.99 -24.29 -16.17
C HIS A 111 13.67 -24.33 -16.94
N LEU A 112 12.79 -23.34 -16.73
CA LEU A 112 11.50 -23.26 -17.43
C LEU A 112 11.68 -23.02 -18.95
N VAL A 113 12.59 -22.12 -19.33
CA VAL A 113 12.75 -21.67 -20.73
C VAL A 113 13.67 -22.58 -21.57
N ARG A 114 14.43 -23.51 -20.94
CA ARG A 114 15.38 -24.37 -21.64
C ARG A 114 14.73 -25.21 -22.73
N LYS A 115 15.40 -25.23 -23.89
CA LYS A 115 14.84 -25.77 -25.14
C LYS A 115 14.88 -27.29 -25.30
N ASP A 116 15.48 -27.99 -24.35
CA ASP A 116 15.71 -29.43 -24.46
C ASP A 116 14.45 -30.20 -24.01
N LEU A 117 13.81 -30.88 -24.97
CA LEU A 117 12.59 -31.66 -24.79
C LEU A 117 12.81 -32.99 -24.03
N PHE A 118 14.02 -33.31 -23.59
CA PHE A 118 14.38 -34.67 -23.13
C PHE A 118 14.85 -34.75 -21.67
N LEU A 119 14.78 -33.64 -20.91
CA LEU A 119 15.03 -33.58 -19.47
C LEU A 119 13.83 -32.86 -18.83
N MET A 120 12.71 -33.57 -18.70
CA MET A 120 11.39 -32.98 -18.39
C MET A 120 10.82 -33.36 -17.02
N GLU A 121 11.51 -34.20 -16.24
CA GLU A 121 10.87 -34.90 -15.10
C GLU A 121 10.44 -33.98 -13.94
N ASP A 122 10.90 -32.72 -13.89
CA ASP A 122 10.64 -31.84 -12.74
C ASP A 122 9.95 -30.50 -13.08
N ARG A 123 9.51 -30.27 -14.33
CA ARG A 123 8.93 -28.96 -14.70
C ARG A 123 7.45 -28.80 -14.36
N GLY A 124 6.70 -29.87 -14.17
CA GLY A 124 5.24 -29.82 -14.01
C GLY A 124 4.49 -29.86 -15.35
N PRO A 125 3.32 -30.54 -15.41
CA PRO A 125 2.65 -30.86 -16.67
C PRO A 125 2.14 -29.63 -17.42
N MET A 126 1.83 -28.54 -16.70
CA MET A 126 1.40 -27.29 -17.31
C MET A 126 2.55 -26.60 -18.05
N ASN A 127 3.76 -26.58 -17.48
CA ASN A 127 4.89 -25.95 -18.16
C ASN A 127 5.27 -26.69 -19.45
N GLU A 128 5.18 -28.02 -19.47
CA GLU A 128 5.39 -28.81 -20.68
C GLU A 128 4.33 -28.51 -21.75
N LEU A 129 3.06 -28.38 -21.35
CA LEU A 129 1.99 -27.97 -22.26
C LEU A 129 2.25 -26.57 -22.85
N LEU A 130 2.69 -25.61 -22.04
CA LEU A 130 3.04 -24.27 -22.51
C LEU A 130 4.19 -24.29 -23.50
N ASP A 131 5.22 -25.11 -23.27
CA ASP A 131 6.37 -25.22 -24.17
C ASP A 131 5.96 -25.72 -25.57
N VAL A 132 5.09 -26.73 -25.62
CA VAL A 132 4.51 -27.24 -26.87
C VAL A 132 3.74 -26.16 -27.62
N MET A 133 2.89 -25.41 -26.90
CA MET A 133 2.08 -24.35 -27.49
C MET A 133 2.93 -23.18 -27.99
N ARG A 134 3.94 -22.76 -27.21
CA ARG A 134 4.84 -21.66 -27.57
C ARG A 134 5.68 -21.93 -28.83
N ARG A 135 5.93 -23.20 -29.11
CA ARG A 135 6.73 -23.65 -30.25
C ARG A 135 5.88 -24.05 -31.46
N ASP A 136 4.56 -23.90 -31.36
CA ASP A 136 3.59 -24.32 -32.37
C ASP A 136 3.80 -25.78 -32.81
N LEU A 137 4.16 -26.67 -31.89
CA LEU A 137 4.46 -28.06 -32.25
C LEU A 137 3.17 -28.84 -32.56
N SER A 138 3.31 -29.78 -33.49
CA SER A 138 2.33 -30.84 -33.74
C SER A 138 2.79 -32.11 -33.05
N THR A 139 2.17 -32.46 -31.92
CA THR A 139 2.50 -33.62 -31.10
C THR A 139 1.27 -34.11 -30.33
N ALA A 140 1.35 -35.31 -29.76
CA ALA A 140 0.43 -35.75 -28.72
C ALA A 140 1.24 -36.05 -27.46
N PHE A 141 0.67 -35.85 -26.28
CA PHE A 141 1.27 -36.36 -25.05
C PHE A 141 0.26 -37.18 -24.26
N GLU A 142 0.73 -38.24 -23.62
CA GLU A 142 -0.03 -39.00 -22.63
C GLU A 142 0.43 -38.57 -21.25
N ILE A 143 -0.51 -38.07 -20.42
CA ILE A 143 -0.28 -37.87 -19.00
C ILE A 143 -0.94 -39.02 -18.23
N SER A 144 -0.19 -39.65 -17.33
CA SER A 144 -0.69 -40.75 -16.51
C SER A 144 -0.29 -40.57 -15.04
N ALA A 145 -1.23 -40.84 -14.14
CA ALA A 145 -1.02 -40.80 -12.69
C ALA A 145 -2.08 -41.66 -12.00
N LYS A 146 -1.71 -42.35 -10.92
CA LYS A 146 -2.64 -43.13 -10.07
C LYS A 146 -3.56 -44.08 -10.85
N GLY A 147 -3.05 -44.72 -11.90
CA GLY A 147 -3.80 -45.67 -12.74
C GLY A 147 -4.80 -45.04 -13.73
N LYS A 148 -4.88 -43.71 -13.82
CA LYS A 148 -5.61 -42.98 -14.87
C LYS A 148 -4.61 -42.52 -15.94
N SER A 149 -5.01 -42.48 -17.21
CA SER A 149 -4.22 -41.84 -18.28
C SER A 149 -5.11 -41.05 -19.22
N CYS A 150 -4.54 -40.02 -19.85
CA CYS A 150 -5.21 -39.22 -20.85
C CYS A 150 -4.24 -38.72 -21.92
N LYS A 151 -4.57 -38.97 -23.19
CA LYS A 151 -3.82 -38.47 -24.33
C LYS A 151 -4.40 -37.15 -24.80
N VAL A 152 -3.59 -36.12 -24.91
CA VAL A 152 -3.95 -34.80 -25.44
C VAL A 152 -3.28 -34.62 -26.80
N TYR A 153 -4.07 -34.23 -27.80
CA TYR A 153 -3.59 -34.09 -29.19
C TYR A 153 -3.50 -32.63 -29.59
N ILE A 154 -2.33 -32.21 -30.08
CA ILE A 154 -2.00 -30.82 -30.41
C ILE A 154 -1.49 -30.77 -31.86
N LYS A 155 -2.11 -29.91 -32.68
CA LYS A 155 -1.67 -29.62 -34.05
C LYS A 155 -1.37 -28.14 -34.17
N ASP A 156 -0.15 -27.81 -34.55
CA ASP A 156 0.35 -26.44 -34.72
C ASP A 156 0.06 -25.57 -33.48
N GLY A 157 0.39 -26.08 -32.29
CA GLY A 157 0.12 -25.42 -31.00
C GLY A 157 -1.36 -25.39 -30.57
N LYS A 158 -2.29 -25.92 -31.38
CA LYS A 158 -3.72 -25.93 -31.09
C LYS A 158 -4.18 -27.31 -30.62
N ILE A 159 -4.76 -27.36 -29.44
CA ILE A 159 -5.38 -28.57 -28.90
C ILE A 159 -6.59 -28.92 -29.76
N LYS A 160 -6.65 -30.18 -30.21
CA LYS A 160 -7.78 -30.73 -30.96
C LYS A 160 -8.77 -31.47 -30.07
N GLY A 161 -8.26 -32.03 -28.98
CA GLY A 161 -9.05 -32.76 -28.01
C GLY A 161 -8.18 -33.74 -27.24
N PHE A 162 -8.84 -34.59 -26.46
CA PHE A 162 -8.19 -35.55 -25.59
C PHE A 162 -9.02 -36.83 -25.41
N SER A 163 -8.35 -37.91 -25.01
CA SER A 163 -8.89 -39.27 -24.98
C SER A 163 -9.59 -39.66 -23.69
N CYS A 164 -9.97 -38.69 -22.85
CA CYS A 164 -10.63 -38.91 -21.56
C CYS A 164 -11.71 -37.85 -21.30
N ASN A 165 -12.42 -37.97 -20.18
CA ASN A 165 -13.31 -36.94 -19.65
C ASN A 165 -12.53 -35.74 -19.05
N PRO A 166 -12.99 -34.49 -19.23
CA PRO A 166 -12.37 -33.28 -18.62
C PRO A 166 -12.00 -33.39 -17.14
N GLU A 167 -12.81 -34.08 -16.32
CA GLU A 167 -12.53 -34.24 -14.88
C GLU A 167 -11.27 -35.09 -14.64
N VAL A 168 -11.11 -36.17 -15.41
CA VAL A 168 -9.91 -37.02 -15.34
C VAL A 168 -8.68 -36.23 -15.74
N LEU A 169 -8.78 -35.40 -16.78
CA LEU A 169 -7.67 -34.56 -17.20
C LEU A 169 -7.28 -33.54 -16.13
N ARG A 170 -8.27 -32.92 -15.46
CA ARG A 170 -8.02 -31.99 -14.36
C ARG A 170 -7.27 -32.66 -13.21
N ASP A 171 -7.73 -33.83 -12.77
CA ASP A 171 -7.07 -34.62 -11.72
C ASP A 171 -5.61 -34.95 -12.08
N LEU A 172 -5.35 -35.29 -13.35
CA LEU A 172 -4.03 -35.64 -13.84
C LEU A 172 -3.08 -34.43 -13.82
N PHE A 173 -3.55 -33.24 -14.22
CA PHE A 173 -2.75 -32.01 -14.14
C PHE A 173 -2.45 -31.59 -12.69
N GLN A 174 -3.29 -31.97 -11.72
CA GLN A 174 -3.11 -31.65 -10.29
C GLN A 174 -2.29 -32.70 -9.52
N SER A 175 -1.91 -33.80 -10.16
CA SER A 175 -1.23 -34.91 -9.50
C SER A 175 0.26 -34.61 -9.26
N GLN A 176 0.75 -34.87 -8.05
CA GLN A 176 2.16 -34.67 -7.68
C GLN A 176 3.12 -35.68 -8.32
N GLU A 177 2.64 -36.89 -8.59
CA GLU A 177 3.37 -37.94 -9.29
C GLU A 177 2.67 -38.22 -10.61
N TYR A 178 3.29 -37.82 -11.71
CA TYR A 178 2.76 -38.03 -13.06
C TYR A 178 3.89 -38.51 -13.98
N ILE A 179 3.51 -39.26 -15.02
CA ILE A 179 4.38 -39.61 -16.13
C ILE A 179 3.79 -38.96 -17.37
N MET A 180 4.60 -38.16 -18.07
CA MET A 180 4.22 -37.53 -19.33
C MET A 180 5.11 -38.04 -20.46
N GLU A 181 4.50 -38.68 -21.46
CA GLU A 181 5.20 -39.21 -22.63
C GLU A 181 4.74 -38.51 -23.90
N PHE A 182 5.69 -38.12 -24.75
CA PHE A 182 5.41 -37.43 -26.02
C PHE A 182 5.44 -38.38 -27.20
N PHE A 183 4.47 -38.22 -28.09
CA PHE A 183 4.26 -39.00 -29.30
C PHE A 183 4.16 -38.11 -30.54
N PRO A 184 4.52 -38.61 -31.73
CA PRO A 184 4.22 -37.93 -32.99
C PRO A 184 2.72 -37.64 -33.13
N TYR A 185 2.37 -36.54 -33.81
CA TYR A 185 0.98 -36.21 -34.10
C TYR A 185 0.38 -37.15 -35.15
N GLU A 186 -0.85 -37.60 -34.91
CA GLU A 186 -1.63 -38.47 -35.80
C GLU A 186 -2.92 -37.75 -36.25
N GLU A 187 -3.23 -37.76 -37.56
CA GLU A 187 -4.38 -37.00 -38.11
C GLU A 187 -5.75 -37.64 -37.86
N ASP A 188 -5.83 -38.97 -37.78
CA ASP A 188 -7.11 -39.72 -37.80
C ASP A 188 -7.51 -40.33 -36.45
N VAL A 189 -7.17 -39.67 -35.34
CA VAL A 189 -7.48 -40.18 -33.99
C VAL A 189 -8.91 -39.85 -33.57
N LYS A 190 -9.65 -40.88 -33.12
CA LYS A 190 -10.94 -40.70 -32.43
C LYS A 190 -10.72 -40.23 -31.00
N LEU A 191 -11.21 -39.04 -30.68
CA LEU A 191 -11.10 -38.43 -29.37
C LEU A 191 -12.42 -38.57 -28.61
N GLU A 192 -12.35 -38.66 -27.29
CA GLU A 192 -13.53 -38.66 -26.44
C GLU A 192 -14.10 -37.25 -26.29
N THR A 193 -13.21 -36.27 -26.10
CA THR A 193 -13.57 -34.86 -26.00
C THR A 193 -12.85 -34.07 -27.08
N TYR A 194 -13.61 -33.38 -27.94
CA TYR A 194 -13.08 -32.43 -28.92
C TYR A 194 -13.18 -31.01 -28.37
N VAL A 195 -12.17 -30.18 -28.62
CA VAL A 195 -12.18 -28.75 -28.29
C VAL A 195 -12.04 -27.92 -29.56
N LYS A 196 -12.79 -26.81 -29.64
CA LYS A 196 -12.79 -25.91 -30.80
C LYS A 196 -11.52 -25.06 -30.84
N ASN A 197 -11.02 -24.68 -29.67
CA ASN A 197 -9.84 -23.85 -29.51
C ASN A 197 -9.22 -24.03 -28.12
N ASN A 198 -8.03 -23.46 -27.92
CA ASN A 198 -7.30 -23.56 -26.66
C ASN A 198 -8.03 -22.86 -25.50
N SER A 199 -8.83 -21.82 -25.78
CA SER A 199 -9.65 -21.13 -24.77
C SER A 199 -10.70 -22.06 -24.12
N GLU A 200 -11.38 -22.87 -24.94
CA GLU A 200 -12.33 -23.88 -24.49
C GLU A 200 -11.63 -24.95 -23.64
N PHE A 201 -10.45 -25.41 -24.07
CA PHE A 201 -9.65 -26.34 -23.28
C PHE A 201 -9.30 -25.79 -21.90
N PHE A 202 -8.75 -24.58 -21.81
CA PHE A 202 -8.38 -23.97 -20.52
C PHE A 202 -9.61 -23.71 -19.62
N SER A 203 -10.76 -23.38 -20.22
CA SER A 203 -12.01 -23.21 -19.47
C SER A 203 -12.52 -24.54 -18.90
N LEU A 204 -12.31 -25.67 -19.60
CA LEU A 204 -12.68 -27.00 -19.11
C LEU A 204 -11.79 -27.45 -17.94
N ILE A 205 -10.48 -27.20 -18.00
CA ILE A 205 -9.57 -27.64 -16.94
C ILE A 205 -9.55 -26.72 -15.71
N PHE A 206 -9.90 -25.44 -15.86
CA PHE A 206 -9.87 -24.43 -14.77
C PHE A 206 -11.25 -23.90 -14.33
N ALA A 207 -12.34 -24.63 -14.54
CA ALA A 207 -13.67 -24.19 -14.12
C ALA A 207 -13.72 -23.84 -12.61
N PRO A 208 -14.32 -22.70 -12.22
CA PRO A 208 -14.40 -22.31 -10.81
C PRO A 208 -15.28 -23.29 -10.02
N GLU A 209 -14.80 -23.73 -8.86
CA GLU A 209 -15.67 -24.38 -7.87
C GLU A 209 -16.76 -23.39 -7.46
N GLU A 210 -18.03 -23.79 -7.60
CA GLU A 210 -19.17 -23.00 -7.17
C GLU A 210 -19.13 -22.80 -5.65
N VAL A 211 -18.66 -21.64 -5.21
CA VAL A 211 -18.84 -21.19 -3.83
C VAL A 211 -20.34 -20.94 -3.64
N HIS A 212 -20.95 -21.76 -2.79
CA HIS A 212 -22.33 -21.66 -2.34
C HIS A 212 -22.68 -20.21 -1.97
N LYS A 213 -23.64 -19.64 -2.70
CA LYS A 213 -24.30 -18.39 -2.32
C LYS A 213 -25.25 -18.67 -1.16
N GLU A 214 -24.88 -18.27 0.05
CA GLU A 214 -25.88 -18.02 1.08
C GLU A 214 -26.66 -16.74 0.75
N ALA A 215 -27.97 -16.80 0.97
CA ALA A 215 -28.93 -15.76 0.64
C ALA A 215 -28.69 -14.47 1.45
N PRO A 216 -29.04 -13.29 0.89
CA PRO A 216 -28.70 -12.01 1.50
C PRO A 216 -29.55 -11.77 2.75
N GLN A 217 -28.89 -11.64 3.90
CA GLN A 217 -29.42 -10.83 4.99
C GLN A 217 -29.18 -9.36 4.63
N VAL A 218 -30.21 -8.55 4.79
CA VAL A 218 -30.17 -7.10 4.57
C VAL A 218 -29.12 -6.50 5.50
N GLN A 219 -27.94 -6.23 4.96
CA GLN A 219 -26.93 -5.39 5.58
C GLN A 219 -26.76 -4.13 4.72
N ALA A 220 -26.65 -3.01 5.42
CA ALA A 220 -26.55 -1.68 4.87
C ALA A 220 -25.47 -1.59 3.79
N VAL A 221 -25.67 -0.67 2.84
CA VAL A 221 -24.72 -0.30 1.79
C VAL A 221 -23.33 -0.12 2.41
N VAL A 222 -22.46 -1.12 2.26
CA VAL A 222 -21.04 -0.99 2.58
C VAL A 222 -20.43 -0.17 1.43
N PRO A 223 -19.81 0.98 1.70
CA PRO A 223 -19.16 1.77 0.66
C PRO A 223 -18.03 0.95 0.04
N VAL A 224 -17.90 1.04 -1.28
CA VAL A 224 -16.75 0.52 -2.03
C VAL A 224 -15.47 1.00 -1.37
N LYS A 225 -14.65 0.10 -0.83
CA LYS A 225 -13.35 0.44 -0.24
C LYS A 225 -12.43 0.85 -1.40
N GLU A 226 -12.04 2.12 -1.44
CA GLU A 226 -11.17 2.70 -2.45
C GLU A 226 -9.80 1.97 -2.48
N ASP A 227 -9.22 1.73 -3.66
CA ASP A 227 -7.88 1.15 -3.78
C ASP A 227 -6.82 2.18 -3.38
N LEU A 228 -6.38 2.09 -2.11
CA LEU A 228 -5.39 2.98 -1.53
C LEU A 228 -3.96 2.71 -2.03
N ASN A 229 -3.74 1.73 -2.92
CA ASN A 229 -2.44 1.52 -3.57
C ASN A 229 -2.23 2.42 -4.79
N GLN A 230 -3.29 3.09 -5.27
CA GLN A 230 -3.23 4.03 -6.38
C GLN A 230 -3.44 5.48 -5.92
N ALA A 231 -3.36 6.42 -6.86
CA ALA A 231 -3.81 7.78 -6.62
C ALA A 231 -5.34 7.80 -6.57
N VAL A 232 -5.92 8.24 -5.45
CA VAL A 232 -7.37 8.22 -5.24
C VAL A 232 -7.94 9.60 -5.50
N VAL A 233 -8.96 9.71 -6.36
CA VAL A 233 -9.66 10.98 -6.60
C VAL A 233 -10.49 11.34 -5.37
N LEU A 234 -10.26 12.54 -4.82
CA LEU A 234 -10.99 13.04 -3.65
C LEU A 234 -12.08 14.04 -4.01
N ALA A 235 -11.86 14.85 -5.06
CA ALA A 235 -12.81 15.86 -5.52
C ALA A 235 -12.53 16.30 -6.97
N ASP A 236 -13.62 16.52 -7.70
CA ASP A 236 -13.67 17.20 -9.01
C ASP A 236 -12.67 16.70 -10.07
N ASP A 237 -12.26 15.42 -10.00
CA ASP A 237 -11.22 14.80 -10.85
C ASP A 237 -9.94 15.63 -10.96
N ALA A 238 -9.62 16.36 -9.90
CA ALA A 238 -8.55 17.35 -9.93
C ALA A 238 -7.86 17.51 -8.56
N LEU A 239 -8.34 16.86 -7.52
CA LEU A 239 -7.66 16.65 -6.26
C LEU A 239 -7.54 15.15 -6.00
N TYR A 240 -6.31 14.71 -5.73
CA TYR A 240 -5.96 13.31 -5.55
C TYR A 240 -5.23 13.10 -4.23
N TRP A 241 -5.53 12.02 -3.53
CA TRP A 241 -4.66 11.51 -2.49
C TRP A 241 -3.57 10.63 -3.12
N VAL A 242 -2.32 10.93 -2.80
CA VAL A 242 -1.12 10.22 -3.28
C VAL A 242 -0.25 9.74 -2.12
N GLY A 243 -0.83 9.60 -0.92
CA GLY A 243 -0.18 9.04 0.25
C GLY A 243 0.00 7.53 0.18
N ASN A 244 0.44 6.93 1.28
CA ASN A 244 0.62 5.48 1.40
C ASN A 244 0.09 5.01 2.76
N VAL A 245 -0.64 3.90 2.78
CA VAL A 245 -1.15 3.31 4.02
C VAL A 245 -0.08 2.43 4.66
N ARG A 246 0.07 2.55 5.98
CA ARG A 246 1.00 1.78 6.78
C ARG A 246 0.25 0.89 7.76
N TYR A 247 0.30 -0.42 7.55
CA TYR A 247 -0.32 -1.42 8.41
C TYR A 247 0.36 -1.57 9.78
N ASP A 248 1.58 -1.05 9.91
CA ASP A 248 2.39 -1.07 11.14
C ASP A 248 2.29 0.22 11.96
N SER A 249 1.35 1.13 11.63
CA SER A 249 1.31 2.46 12.24
C SER A 249 -0.09 2.97 12.53
N LEU A 250 -0.20 3.83 13.54
CA LEU A 250 -1.37 4.69 13.79
C LEU A 250 -1.28 6.06 13.10
N LEU A 251 -0.16 6.35 12.44
CA LEU A 251 0.13 7.64 11.82
C LEU A 251 0.05 7.54 10.29
N GLN A 252 -1.17 7.44 9.77
CA GLN A 252 -1.40 7.43 8.33
C GLN A 252 -1.15 8.81 7.75
N ARG A 253 -0.02 9.01 7.05
CA ARG A 253 0.36 10.31 6.49
C ARG A 253 -0.28 10.52 5.12
N ASN A 254 -0.82 11.72 4.93
CA ASN A 254 -1.40 12.12 3.67
C ASN A 254 -0.44 12.97 2.85
N ALA A 255 -0.51 12.77 1.54
CA ALA A 255 0.01 13.69 0.54
C ALA A 255 -1.09 13.91 -0.48
N TYR A 256 -1.36 15.17 -0.84
CA TYR A 256 -2.45 15.52 -1.74
C TYR A 256 -1.93 16.21 -2.99
N LEU A 257 -2.20 15.64 -4.16
CA LEU A 257 -1.86 16.23 -5.44
C LEU A 257 -3.07 16.97 -6.00
N ARG A 258 -2.94 18.27 -6.21
CA ARG A 258 -3.98 19.12 -6.80
C ARG A 258 -3.53 19.60 -8.18
N VAL A 259 -4.35 19.32 -9.19
CA VAL A 259 -4.12 19.73 -10.57
C VAL A 259 -5.11 20.83 -10.93
N TYR A 260 -4.63 22.07 -10.95
CA TYR A 260 -5.40 23.21 -11.39
C TYR A 260 -5.38 23.27 -12.92
N LYS A 261 -6.55 23.36 -13.56
CA LYS A 261 -6.67 23.42 -15.01
C LYS A 261 -7.59 24.56 -15.42
N LYS A 262 -7.15 25.36 -16.39
CA LYS A 262 -8.00 26.31 -17.11
C LYS A 262 -7.52 26.41 -18.56
N GLU A 263 -8.42 26.08 -19.49
CA GLU A 263 -8.11 26.05 -20.93
C GLU A 263 -6.83 25.24 -21.20
N ASN A 264 -5.79 25.86 -21.76
CA ASN A 264 -4.51 25.23 -22.09
C ASN A 264 -3.45 25.35 -20.97
N VAL A 265 -3.82 25.87 -19.80
CA VAL A 265 -2.91 26.06 -18.67
C VAL A 265 -3.20 25.00 -17.60
N SER A 266 -2.17 24.25 -17.22
CA SER A 266 -2.20 23.29 -16.13
C SER A 266 -1.13 23.61 -15.10
N PHE A 267 -1.48 23.54 -13.82
CA PHE A 267 -0.56 23.74 -12.70
C PHE A 267 -0.78 22.63 -11.68
N ALA A 268 0.21 21.76 -11.49
CA ALA A 268 0.17 20.69 -10.50
C ALA A 268 0.94 21.10 -9.22
N MET A 269 0.29 20.96 -8.07
CA MET A 269 0.86 21.25 -6.75
C MET A 269 0.65 20.07 -5.80
N LEU A 270 1.68 19.71 -5.06
CA LEU A 270 1.60 18.72 -3.98
C LEU A 270 1.46 19.44 -2.63
N TYR A 271 0.56 18.99 -1.77
CA TYR A 271 0.39 19.45 -0.40
C TYR A 271 0.81 18.36 0.57
N GLY A 272 1.88 18.63 1.34
CA GLY A 272 2.51 17.64 2.20
C GLY A 272 3.30 16.59 1.41
N CYS A 273 3.97 15.69 2.13
CA CYS A 273 4.69 14.55 1.57
C CYS A 273 4.44 13.31 2.43
N SER A 274 4.62 12.12 1.83
CA SER A 274 4.57 10.84 2.53
C SER A 274 5.83 10.62 3.38
N ASN A 275 5.84 9.53 4.15
CA ASN A 275 7.01 9.09 4.91
C ASN A 275 8.26 8.96 3.99
N PRO A 276 9.48 9.32 4.45
CA PRO A 276 10.71 9.19 3.67
C PRO A 276 10.92 7.83 3.00
N THR A 277 10.47 6.73 3.61
CA THR A 277 10.58 5.39 3.03
C THR A 277 9.69 5.17 1.81
N ASP A 278 8.67 6.01 1.63
CA ASP A 278 7.60 5.82 0.65
C ASP A 278 7.78 6.73 -0.58
N TYR A 279 9.00 7.22 -0.82
CA TYR A 279 9.30 8.14 -1.92
C TYR A 279 8.94 7.56 -3.30
N SER A 280 9.29 6.28 -3.53
CA SER A 280 8.99 5.58 -4.78
C SER A 280 7.48 5.55 -5.01
N THR A 281 6.70 5.07 -4.04
CA THR A 281 5.24 5.03 -4.11
C THR A 281 4.63 6.41 -4.37
N LEU A 282 5.08 7.44 -3.63
CA LEU A 282 4.63 8.82 -3.82
C LEU A 282 4.90 9.30 -5.26
N ARG A 283 6.13 9.13 -5.75
CA ARG A 283 6.52 9.53 -7.11
C ARG A 283 5.66 8.82 -8.16
N LEU A 284 5.47 7.52 -8.01
CA LEU A 284 4.69 6.69 -8.93
C LEU A 284 3.21 7.10 -8.98
N LYS A 285 2.60 7.45 -7.83
CA LYS A 285 1.23 7.96 -7.75
C LYS A 285 1.09 9.38 -8.30
N ILE A 286 2.11 10.23 -8.14
CA ILE A 286 2.13 11.54 -8.80
C ILE A 286 2.18 11.33 -10.32
N GLU A 287 3.08 10.45 -10.78
CA GLU A 287 3.28 10.23 -12.21
C GLU A 287 2.08 9.59 -12.92
N SER A 288 1.29 8.76 -12.23
CA SER A 288 0.05 8.22 -12.79
C SER A 288 -1.02 9.29 -13.03
N VAL A 289 -0.96 10.42 -12.33
CA VAL A 289 -1.96 11.52 -12.45
C VAL A 289 -1.51 12.57 -13.45
N ILE A 290 -0.27 13.04 -13.35
CA ILE A 290 0.21 14.18 -14.15
C ILE A 290 1.21 13.79 -15.24
N GLY A 291 1.61 12.52 -15.35
CA GLY A 291 2.72 12.11 -16.20
C GLY A 291 4.08 12.40 -15.54
N PRO A 292 5.15 12.71 -16.29
CA PRO A 292 6.49 12.88 -15.73
C PRO A 292 6.54 13.89 -14.58
N VAL A 293 7.28 13.57 -13.51
CA VAL A 293 7.35 14.38 -12.27
C VAL A 293 7.81 15.83 -12.49
N GLU A 294 8.49 16.11 -13.61
CA GLU A 294 8.87 17.44 -14.10
C GLU A 294 7.67 18.37 -14.37
N LEU A 295 6.47 17.81 -14.50
CA LEU A 295 5.22 18.55 -14.63
C LEU A 295 4.71 19.09 -13.29
N LEU A 296 5.18 18.54 -12.16
CA LEU A 296 4.91 19.09 -10.83
C LEU A 296 5.58 20.47 -10.70
N LYS A 297 4.83 21.49 -10.28
CA LYS A 297 5.32 22.88 -10.24
C LYS A 297 5.72 23.32 -8.85
N ALA A 298 5.02 22.84 -7.83
CA ALA A 298 5.35 23.15 -6.45
C ALA A 298 4.99 22.04 -5.47
N VAL A 299 5.71 22.01 -4.35
CA VAL A 299 5.38 21.22 -3.15
C VAL A 299 5.21 22.19 -1.98
N VAL A 300 4.10 22.09 -1.26
CA VAL A 300 3.85 22.81 -0.01
C VAL A 300 4.29 21.93 1.15
N VAL A 301 5.22 22.44 1.97
CA VAL A 301 5.73 21.72 3.15
C VAL A 301 5.27 22.42 4.43
N PHE A 302 4.55 21.68 5.27
CA PHE A 302 3.84 22.21 6.45
C PHE A 302 4.64 22.18 7.76
N GLY A 303 5.81 21.53 7.80
CA GLY A 303 6.58 21.33 9.03
C GLY A 303 8.08 21.19 8.78
N ASN A 304 8.83 21.03 9.86
CA ASN A 304 10.30 20.96 9.88
C ASN A 304 10.85 19.62 10.37
N ARG A 305 10.02 18.59 10.48
CA ARG A 305 10.53 17.25 10.82
C ARG A 305 11.02 16.56 9.55
N PRO A 306 12.05 15.68 9.60
CA PRO A 306 12.59 15.00 8.42
C PRO A 306 11.50 14.39 7.52
N GLU A 307 10.48 13.82 8.12
CA GLU A 307 9.34 13.25 7.44
C GLU A 307 8.43 14.23 6.68
N ASP A 308 8.62 15.54 6.85
CA ASP A 308 7.87 16.59 6.13
C ASP A 308 8.62 17.10 4.90
N TYR A 309 9.95 17.10 4.93
CA TYR A 309 10.76 17.78 3.92
C TYR A 309 11.69 16.87 3.10
N VAL A 310 12.04 15.67 3.58
CA VAL A 310 12.99 14.78 2.88
C VAL A 310 12.47 14.36 1.51
N ASN A 311 11.18 14.01 1.41
CA ASN A 311 10.58 13.65 0.13
C ASN A 311 10.37 14.87 -0.79
N ALA A 312 10.15 16.07 -0.24
CA ALA A 312 10.15 17.30 -1.02
C ALA A 312 11.55 17.58 -1.62
N PHE A 313 12.62 17.29 -0.86
CA PHE A 313 13.99 17.35 -1.35
C PHE A 313 14.25 16.31 -2.46
N ASN A 314 13.81 15.06 -2.28
CA ASN A 314 13.95 14.04 -3.31
C ASN A 314 13.21 14.44 -4.61
N LEU A 315 11.98 14.96 -4.50
CA LEU A 315 11.23 15.50 -5.64
C LEU A 315 11.97 16.66 -6.34
N LEU A 316 12.66 17.51 -5.57
CA LEU A 316 13.47 18.61 -6.12
C LEU A 316 14.70 18.08 -6.90
N ARG A 317 15.29 16.95 -6.49
CA ARG A 317 16.40 16.31 -7.22
C ARG A 317 15.93 15.77 -8.56
N ASP A 318 14.76 15.11 -8.58
CA ASP A 318 14.17 14.57 -9.80
C ASP A 318 13.59 15.67 -10.71
N ASN A 319 13.16 16.79 -10.13
CA ASN A 319 12.64 17.95 -10.85
C ASN A 319 13.34 19.24 -10.38
N PRO A 320 14.47 19.62 -11.03
CA PRO A 320 15.21 20.85 -10.70
C PRO A 320 14.41 22.15 -10.92
N ARG A 321 13.23 22.07 -11.57
CA ARG A 321 12.31 23.19 -11.81
C ARG A 321 11.19 23.29 -10.78
N LEU A 322 11.14 22.40 -9.78
CA LEU A 322 10.15 22.36 -8.71
C LEU A 322 10.38 23.45 -7.65
N TYR A 323 9.34 24.17 -7.24
CA TYR A 323 9.43 25.12 -6.12
C TYR A 323 8.95 24.49 -4.81
N ILE A 324 9.66 24.76 -3.72
CA ILE A 324 9.21 24.44 -2.37
C ILE A 324 8.51 25.67 -1.81
N ILE A 325 7.28 25.53 -1.34
CA ILE A 325 6.51 26.59 -0.68
C ILE A 325 6.39 26.26 0.80
N THR A 326 6.89 27.14 1.68
CA THR A 326 6.92 26.87 3.12
C THR A 326 7.07 28.16 3.95
N SER A 327 7.09 28.08 5.28
CA SER A 327 7.39 29.23 6.14
C SER A 327 8.89 29.50 6.20
N VAL A 328 9.27 30.78 6.29
CA VAL A 328 10.66 31.18 6.57
C VAL A 328 11.23 30.52 7.84
N ASN A 329 10.38 30.11 8.79
CA ASN A 329 10.83 29.43 10.01
C ASN A 329 11.39 28.02 9.75
N PHE A 330 11.13 27.42 8.58
CA PHE A 330 11.62 26.08 8.20
C PHE A 330 12.78 26.14 7.20
N ILE A 331 13.36 27.32 6.96
CA ILE A 331 14.40 27.51 5.93
C ILE A 331 15.66 26.69 6.22
N ASN A 332 16.08 26.60 7.47
CA ASN A 332 17.35 25.97 7.85
C ASN A 332 17.35 24.49 7.52
N ASP A 333 16.20 23.82 7.63
CA ASP A 333 16.04 22.40 7.29
C ASP A 333 16.38 22.15 5.82
N PHE A 334 15.85 22.99 4.92
CA PHE A 334 16.17 22.91 3.49
C PHE A 334 17.61 23.32 3.16
N LEU A 335 18.14 24.36 3.80
CA LEU A 335 19.52 24.80 3.58
C LEU A 335 20.53 23.72 3.99
N SER A 336 20.26 22.99 5.07
CA SER A 336 21.10 21.87 5.53
C SER A 336 21.20 20.73 4.52
N LEU A 337 20.19 20.57 3.65
CA LEU A 337 20.18 19.60 2.56
C LEU A 337 20.80 20.16 1.26
N GLY A 338 21.29 21.40 1.28
CA GLY A 338 21.84 22.08 0.11
C GLY A 338 20.79 22.59 -0.88
N VAL A 339 19.53 22.77 -0.46
CA VAL A 339 18.50 23.35 -1.32
C VAL A 339 18.79 24.83 -1.57
N PRO A 340 18.89 25.28 -2.84
CA PRO A 340 19.11 26.69 -3.13
C PRO A 340 17.91 27.56 -2.72
N VAL A 341 18.16 28.68 -2.03
CA VAL A 341 17.12 29.61 -1.55
C VAL A 341 16.17 30.06 -2.67
N ASN A 342 16.68 30.26 -3.89
CA ASN A 342 15.87 30.69 -5.04
C ASN A 342 14.83 29.64 -5.49
N ARG A 343 14.96 28.37 -5.05
CA ARG A 343 13.98 27.29 -5.24
C ARG A 343 12.91 27.27 -4.14
N ILE A 344 13.08 28.04 -3.09
CA ILE A 344 12.14 28.15 -1.97
C ILE A 344 11.30 29.41 -2.15
N ARG A 345 10.01 29.32 -1.83
CA ARG A 345 9.06 30.42 -1.78
C ARG A 345 8.48 30.47 -0.38
N PHE A 346 8.63 31.61 0.26
CA PHE A 346 8.13 31.80 1.61
C PHE A 346 6.69 32.28 1.58
N ILE A 347 5.82 31.66 2.38
CA ILE A 347 4.43 32.11 2.50
C ILE A 347 4.34 33.57 2.97
N GLU A 348 5.35 34.02 3.73
CA GLU A 348 5.49 35.39 4.21
C GLU A 348 5.71 36.42 3.10
N SER A 349 6.17 35.98 1.92
CA SER A 349 6.41 36.87 0.78
C SER A 349 5.15 37.19 -0.02
N PHE A 350 4.05 36.46 0.20
CA PHE A 350 2.80 36.68 -0.52
C PHE A 350 1.99 37.81 0.12
N VAL A 351 1.60 38.80 -0.70
CA VAL A 351 0.77 39.92 -0.26
C VAL A 351 -0.56 39.39 0.27
N ASP A 352 -0.91 39.78 1.49
CA ASP A 352 -2.09 39.27 2.24
C ASP A 352 -2.13 37.73 2.38
N GLY A 353 -0.99 37.06 2.23
CA GLY A 353 -0.89 35.60 2.19
C GLY A 353 -1.55 34.98 0.96
N ARG A 354 -1.80 35.74 -0.12
CA ARG A 354 -2.54 35.25 -1.29
C ARG A 354 -1.67 35.08 -2.52
N VAL A 355 -1.96 34.01 -3.28
CA VAL A 355 -1.37 33.74 -4.59
C VAL A 355 -2.48 33.43 -5.56
N LYS A 356 -2.51 34.18 -6.66
CA LYS A 356 -3.36 33.87 -7.81
C LYS A 356 -2.57 33.04 -8.81
N LEU A 357 -3.02 31.82 -9.08
CA LEU A 357 -2.40 30.93 -10.06
C LEU A 357 -2.70 31.42 -11.49
N SER A 358 -1.93 30.92 -12.46
CA SER A 358 -2.16 31.19 -13.88
C SER A 358 -3.51 30.67 -14.39
N THR A 359 -4.09 29.69 -13.69
CA THR A 359 -5.44 29.18 -13.92
C THR A 359 -6.53 30.09 -13.36
N GLY A 360 -6.17 31.11 -12.59
CA GLY A 360 -7.08 32.06 -11.96
C GLY A 360 -7.55 31.67 -10.55
N ASP A 361 -7.29 30.43 -10.13
CA ASP A 361 -7.53 29.97 -8.76
C ASP A 361 -6.73 30.77 -7.74
N VAL A 362 -7.31 30.99 -6.57
CA VAL A 362 -6.70 31.78 -5.49
C VAL A 362 -6.41 30.88 -4.29
N LEU A 363 -5.13 30.81 -3.94
CA LEU A 363 -4.65 30.15 -2.73
C LEU A 363 -4.36 31.20 -1.66
N ARG A 364 -4.84 30.95 -0.45
CA ARG A 364 -4.58 31.77 0.72
C ARG A 364 -3.80 30.97 1.77
N PHE A 365 -2.57 31.36 2.00
CA PHE A 365 -1.70 30.86 3.06
C PHE A 365 -2.02 31.60 4.36
N ILE A 366 -2.49 30.87 5.36
CA ILE A 366 -2.94 31.44 6.64
C ILE A 366 -2.03 30.92 7.74
N LYS A 367 -1.32 31.84 8.40
CA LYS A 367 -0.46 31.51 9.53
C LYS A 367 -1.30 31.08 10.73
N ILE A 368 -0.92 29.95 11.31
CA ILE A 368 -1.47 29.40 12.57
C ILE A 368 -0.30 29.06 13.49
N SER A 369 0.53 30.08 13.78
CA SER A 369 1.76 29.92 14.55
C SER A 369 1.53 29.19 15.87
N TYR A 370 2.48 28.30 16.21
CA TYR A 370 2.46 27.42 17.37
C TYR A 370 1.33 26.38 17.35
N VAL A 371 1.00 25.88 16.14
CA VAL A 371 0.04 24.78 15.94
C VAL A 371 0.63 23.72 14.99
N PRO A 372 1.67 22.96 15.43
CA PRO A 372 2.40 23.12 16.70
C PRO A 372 3.64 24.02 16.59
N ASP A 373 4.16 24.24 15.39
CA ASP A 373 5.41 24.96 15.17
C ASP A 373 5.20 26.46 15.02
N LYS A 374 6.23 27.25 15.36
CA LYS A 374 6.21 28.71 15.14
C LYS A 374 5.85 29.07 13.69
N GLY A 375 6.33 28.26 12.73
CA GLY A 375 6.09 28.41 11.30
C GLY A 375 4.80 27.80 10.77
N SER A 376 3.96 27.17 11.60
CA SER A 376 2.77 26.47 11.15
C SER A 376 1.80 27.37 10.37
N PHE A 377 1.25 26.82 9.30
CA PHE A 377 0.30 27.47 8.42
C PHE A 377 -0.64 26.45 7.79
N VAL A 378 -1.72 26.95 7.21
CA VAL A 378 -2.67 26.17 6.39
C VAL A 378 -2.80 26.82 5.02
N VAL A 379 -3.25 26.05 4.03
CA VAL A 379 -3.59 26.57 2.70
C VAL A 379 -5.09 26.43 2.47
N TYR A 380 -5.76 27.57 2.29
CA TYR A 380 -7.17 27.64 1.93
C TYR A 380 -7.32 27.97 0.44
N GLU A 381 -7.97 27.08 -0.30
CA GLU A 381 -8.32 27.28 -1.72
C GLU A 381 -9.66 28.02 -1.78
N GLU A 382 -9.64 29.31 -2.11
CA GLU A 382 -10.83 30.17 -1.97
C GLU A 382 -11.97 29.76 -2.93
N ASN A 383 -11.63 29.19 -4.09
CA ASN A 383 -12.57 28.78 -5.13
C ASN A 383 -13.39 27.54 -4.72
N THR A 384 -12.77 26.57 -4.06
CA THR A 384 -13.39 25.28 -3.70
C THR A 384 -13.89 25.26 -2.26
N GLY A 385 -13.24 26.02 -1.37
CA GLY A 385 -13.43 25.93 0.07
C GLY A 385 -12.61 24.80 0.72
N PHE A 386 -11.61 24.24 0.02
CA PHE A 386 -10.74 23.21 0.56
C PHE A 386 -9.66 23.81 1.47
N LEU A 387 -9.41 23.13 2.59
CA LEU A 387 -8.39 23.53 3.56
C LEU A 387 -7.35 22.40 3.71
N PHE A 388 -6.13 22.66 3.24
CA PHE A 388 -4.99 21.78 3.48
C PHE A 388 -4.28 22.20 4.76
N THR A 389 -4.03 21.24 5.65
CA THR A 389 -3.51 21.52 6.99
C THR A 389 -2.30 20.65 7.31
N GLY A 390 -1.42 21.18 8.17
CA GLY A 390 -0.35 20.41 8.80
C GLY A 390 -0.92 19.48 9.88
N GLU A 391 -0.39 19.55 11.10
CA GLU A 391 -0.84 18.70 12.22
C GLU A 391 -2.19 19.13 12.81
N LEU A 392 -2.66 20.35 12.55
CA LEU A 392 -4.00 20.77 12.95
C LEU A 392 -5.06 19.89 12.26
N PHE A 393 -6.01 19.35 13.04
CA PHE A 393 -7.05 18.42 12.58
C PHE A 393 -6.55 17.05 12.12
N SER A 394 -5.26 16.75 12.26
CA SER A 394 -4.78 15.38 12.12
C SER A 394 -5.37 14.48 13.20
N SER A 395 -5.46 13.19 12.89
CA SER A 395 -5.90 12.15 13.82
C SER A 395 -4.99 10.93 13.74
N TYR A 396 -4.97 10.15 14.81
CA TYR A 396 -4.52 8.77 14.73
C TYR A 396 -5.55 7.93 13.95
N ALA A 397 -5.07 6.96 13.17
CA ALA A 397 -5.88 5.97 12.48
C ALA A 397 -5.02 4.72 12.23
N SER A 398 -5.54 3.53 12.54
CA SER A 398 -4.93 2.29 12.02
C SER A 398 -5.19 2.17 10.52
N ALA A 399 -4.56 1.20 9.86
CA ALA A 399 -4.85 0.93 8.45
C ALA A 399 -6.30 0.48 8.23
N GLU A 400 -6.93 -0.15 9.24
CA GLU A 400 -8.32 -0.57 9.18
C GLU A 400 -9.29 0.60 9.31
N ASP A 401 -8.98 1.59 10.15
CA ASP A 401 -9.81 2.77 10.41
C ASP A 401 -9.61 3.89 9.38
N PHE A 402 -8.53 3.82 8.62
CA PHE A 402 -8.18 4.86 7.67
C PHE A 402 -9.15 4.90 6.49
N SER A 403 -9.69 6.10 6.26
CA SER A 403 -10.65 6.34 5.19
C SER A 403 -10.49 7.73 4.61
N LEU A 404 -10.53 7.83 3.29
CA LEU A 404 -10.52 9.10 2.57
C LEU A 404 -11.93 9.66 2.36
N SER A 405 -12.99 8.89 2.67
CA SER A 405 -14.39 9.27 2.46
C SER A 405 -15.16 9.52 3.76
N GLN A 406 -14.65 9.03 4.89
CA GLN A 406 -15.29 9.17 6.20
C GLN A 406 -14.51 10.11 7.10
N ASP A 407 -15.23 10.81 7.98
CA ASP A 407 -14.61 11.62 9.02
C ASP A 407 -13.80 10.74 9.99
N PRO A 408 -12.74 11.29 10.62
CA PRO A 408 -12.01 10.58 11.64
C PRO A 408 -12.87 10.34 12.89
N GLU A 409 -12.54 9.29 13.63
CA GLU A 409 -13.07 9.09 14.97
C GLU A 409 -12.71 10.31 15.85
N LYS A 410 -13.73 10.96 16.41
CA LYS A 410 -13.58 12.23 17.13
C LYS A 410 -12.58 12.14 18.27
N GLU A 411 -12.62 11.06 19.05
CA GLU A 411 -11.69 10.87 20.17
C GLU A 411 -10.25 10.75 19.69
N MET A 412 -9.99 10.03 18.60
CA MET A 412 -8.64 9.88 18.03
C MET A 412 -8.08 11.21 17.52
N LEU A 413 -8.92 12.07 16.94
CA LEU A 413 -8.53 13.42 16.53
C LEU A 413 -8.25 14.31 17.73
N LEU A 414 -9.14 14.32 18.73
CA LEU A 414 -8.96 15.11 19.95
C LEU A 414 -7.68 14.70 20.68
N MET A 415 -7.45 13.41 20.83
CA MET A 415 -6.25 12.83 21.44
C MET A 415 -4.98 13.25 20.69
N PHE A 416 -4.95 13.10 19.37
CA PHE A 416 -3.82 13.55 18.55
C PHE A 416 -3.51 15.04 18.78
N ASN A 417 -4.52 15.89 18.73
CA ASN A 417 -4.34 17.33 18.91
C ASN A 417 -3.97 17.69 20.37
N ALA A 418 -4.42 16.92 21.35
CA ALA A 418 -4.06 17.13 22.76
C ALA A 418 -2.57 16.89 23.03
N SER A 419 -2.00 15.85 22.43
CA SER A 419 -0.58 15.48 22.59
C SER A 419 0.37 16.28 21.70
N HIS A 420 -0.06 16.68 20.50
CA HIS A 420 0.82 17.31 19.53
C HIS A 420 0.84 18.84 19.61
N LEU A 421 -0.22 19.46 20.11
CA LEU A 421 -0.31 20.92 20.15
C LEU A 421 0.25 21.49 21.47
N PRO A 422 1.04 22.58 21.41
CA PRO A 422 1.81 23.04 22.56
C PRO A 422 0.96 23.68 23.66
N CYS A 423 -0.09 24.43 23.31
CA CYS A 423 -0.96 25.09 24.27
C CYS A 423 -2.32 25.51 23.69
N THR A 424 -3.29 25.71 24.58
CA THR A 424 -4.70 25.99 24.22
C THR A 424 -4.86 27.37 23.60
N SER A 425 -4.07 28.34 24.02
CA SER A 425 -4.17 29.73 23.52
C SER A 425 -3.85 29.84 22.02
N SER A 426 -2.79 29.16 21.55
CA SER A 426 -2.41 29.10 20.14
C SER A 426 -3.47 28.38 19.30
N LEU A 427 -3.98 27.26 19.79
CA LEU A 427 -5.09 26.52 19.16
C LEU A 427 -6.34 27.41 19.02
N ARG A 428 -6.77 28.07 20.10
CA ARG A 428 -7.94 28.98 20.06
C ARG A 428 -7.77 30.11 19.07
N ASN A 429 -6.57 30.71 19.01
CA ASN A 429 -6.28 31.74 18.02
C ASN A 429 -6.42 31.20 16.59
N ALA A 430 -5.81 30.05 16.29
CA ALA A 430 -5.93 29.40 14.98
C ALA A 430 -7.39 29.10 14.62
N LEU A 431 -8.14 28.47 15.52
CA LEU A 431 -9.56 28.16 15.30
C LEU A 431 -10.41 29.42 15.09
N SER A 432 -10.13 30.51 15.81
CA SER A 432 -10.84 31.78 15.62
C SER A 432 -10.64 32.41 14.24
N ILE A 433 -9.48 32.17 13.61
CA ILE A 433 -9.19 32.60 12.24
C ILE A 433 -9.96 31.71 11.26
N LEU A 434 -9.89 30.39 11.45
CA LEU A 434 -10.51 29.42 10.53
C LEU A 434 -12.04 29.46 10.57
N LYS A 435 -12.66 29.76 11.72
CA LYS A 435 -14.12 29.94 11.85
C LYS A 435 -14.70 31.03 10.95
N LYS A 436 -13.87 31.94 10.42
CA LYS A 436 -14.30 33.02 9.50
C LYS A 436 -14.32 32.57 8.04
N LEU A 437 -13.88 31.35 7.74
CA LEU A 437 -13.79 30.80 6.38
C LEU A 437 -14.98 29.88 6.11
N HIS A 438 -15.39 29.79 4.85
CA HIS A 438 -16.36 28.79 4.41
C HIS A 438 -15.62 27.52 3.98
N ILE A 439 -15.27 26.68 4.96
CA ILE A 439 -14.53 25.45 4.73
C ILE A 439 -15.51 24.33 4.38
N LYS A 440 -15.37 23.75 3.17
CA LYS A 440 -16.15 22.59 2.74
C LYS A 440 -15.54 21.27 3.19
N ARG A 441 -14.21 21.20 3.19
CA ARG A 441 -13.48 19.98 3.55
C ARG A 441 -12.07 20.30 4.02
N VAL A 442 -11.60 19.56 5.02
CA VAL A 442 -10.23 19.62 5.53
C VAL A 442 -9.46 18.39 5.07
N PHE A 443 -8.24 18.64 4.61
CA PHE A 443 -7.27 17.64 4.19
C PHE A 443 -6.06 17.73 5.14
N PRO A 444 -6.04 16.92 6.23
CA PRO A 444 -5.00 16.96 7.24
C PRO A 444 -3.73 16.23 6.80
N LYS A 445 -2.60 16.56 7.43
CA LYS A 445 -1.32 15.88 7.23
C LYS A 445 -1.40 14.40 7.60
N MET A 446 -2.23 14.02 8.58
CA MET A 446 -2.39 12.64 9.03
C MET A 446 -3.86 12.29 9.29
N GLY A 447 -4.21 11.02 9.12
CA GLY A 447 -5.54 10.51 9.41
C GLY A 447 -6.57 10.89 8.35
N ASN A 448 -7.84 10.80 8.71
CA ASN A 448 -8.92 10.91 7.72
C ASN A 448 -9.23 12.38 7.39
N PRO A 449 -9.60 12.72 6.14
CA PRO A 449 -10.17 14.01 5.80
C PRO A 449 -11.42 14.34 6.63
N VAL A 450 -11.67 15.63 6.88
CA VAL A 450 -12.82 16.07 7.69
C VAL A 450 -13.83 16.81 6.82
N SER A 451 -15.08 16.37 6.84
CA SER A 451 -16.24 17.01 6.22
C SER A 451 -16.57 18.35 6.88
N SER A 452 -17.33 19.19 6.18
CA SER A 452 -17.86 20.45 6.76
C SER A 452 -18.68 20.21 8.02
N GLU A 453 -19.52 19.17 8.03
CA GLU A 453 -20.43 18.81 9.10
C GLU A 453 -19.65 18.35 10.34
N GLY A 454 -18.66 17.47 10.14
CA GLY A 454 -17.78 17.00 11.21
C GLY A 454 -16.91 18.12 11.79
N LEU A 455 -16.42 19.02 10.93
CA LEU A 455 -15.48 20.08 11.31
C LEU A 455 -16.05 21.01 12.37
N GLN A 456 -17.31 21.42 12.25
CA GLN A 456 -17.91 22.37 13.20
C GLN A 456 -17.94 21.79 14.62
N ALA A 457 -18.39 20.54 14.76
CA ALA A 457 -18.40 19.83 16.04
C ALA A 457 -16.98 19.67 16.60
N ILE A 458 -16.01 19.31 15.75
CA ILE A 458 -14.61 19.15 16.14
C ILE A 458 -14.01 20.47 16.63
N MET A 459 -14.21 21.58 15.91
CA MET A 459 -13.71 22.89 16.31
C MET A 459 -14.28 23.32 17.67
N ASP A 460 -15.56 23.07 17.93
CA ASP A 460 -16.19 23.42 19.21
C ASP A 460 -15.65 22.59 20.38
N MET A 461 -15.34 21.30 20.15
CA MET A 461 -14.67 20.47 21.15
C MET A 461 -13.23 20.94 21.40
N LEU A 462 -12.45 21.18 20.34
CA LEU A 462 -11.06 21.63 20.43
C LEU A 462 -10.92 23.01 21.11
N LEU A 463 -11.88 23.92 20.95
CA LEU A 463 -11.86 25.23 21.64
C LEU A 463 -11.92 25.11 23.17
N ASN A 464 -12.57 24.06 23.66
CA ASN A 464 -12.82 23.84 25.09
C ASN A 464 -11.86 22.82 25.72
N MET A 465 -11.06 22.13 24.91
CA MET A 465 -10.14 21.10 25.37
C MET A 465 -8.77 21.70 25.74
N PRO A 466 -8.21 21.37 26.92
CA PRO A 466 -6.82 21.68 27.25
C PRO A 466 -5.87 20.84 26.39
N VAL A 467 -4.82 21.47 25.85
CA VAL A 467 -3.79 20.79 25.04
C VAL A 467 -2.39 21.13 25.54
N GLY A 468 -1.43 20.23 25.27
CA GLY A 468 -0.01 20.42 25.59
C GLY A 468 0.22 20.84 27.04
N SER A 469 0.92 21.96 27.23
CA SER A 469 1.27 22.48 28.55
C SER A 469 0.06 22.69 29.46
N ASP A 470 -1.06 23.14 28.90
CA ASP A 470 -2.26 23.43 29.69
C ASP A 470 -2.92 22.16 30.21
N ARG A 471 -2.76 21.04 29.50
CA ARG A 471 -3.21 19.71 29.93
C ARG A 471 -2.31 19.16 31.04
N ILE A 472 -0.98 19.29 30.88
CA ILE A 472 0.02 18.84 31.87
C ILE A 472 -0.18 19.56 33.22
N LEU A 473 -0.48 20.86 33.17
CA LEU A 473 -0.68 21.70 34.34
C LEU A 473 -1.98 21.42 35.12
N GLN A 474 -2.92 20.66 34.54
CA GLN A 474 -4.12 20.26 35.28
C GLN A 474 -3.75 19.28 36.40
N LYS A 475 -4.27 19.52 37.61
CA LYS A 475 -4.20 18.54 38.68
C LYS A 475 -5.14 17.39 38.36
N THR A 476 -4.61 16.17 38.33
CA THR A 476 -5.39 14.95 38.23
C THR A 476 -5.14 14.13 39.48
N ASP A 477 -6.21 13.66 40.13
CA ASP A 477 -6.15 12.69 41.23
C ASP A 477 -6.04 11.24 40.69
N MET A 478 -5.47 11.09 39.50
CA MET A 478 -5.43 9.81 38.79
C MET A 478 -4.36 8.90 39.41
N ASP A 479 -4.78 7.72 39.85
CA ASP A 479 -3.86 6.69 40.30
C ASP A 479 -3.16 6.05 39.09
N GLN A 480 -1.90 6.44 38.90
CA GLN A 480 -1.06 5.95 37.80
C GLN A 480 -0.76 4.46 37.91
N ARG A 481 -0.66 3.91 39.12
CA ARG A 481 -0.46 2.47 39.32
C ARG A 481 -1.71 1.71 38.90
N GLN A 482 -2.87 2.20 39.29
CA GLN A 482 -4.13 1.58 38.86
C GLN A 482 -4.29 1.63 37.34
N LEU A 483 -4.01 2.78 36.71
CA LEU A 483 -4.07 2.88 35.25
C LEU A 483 -3.06 1.95 34.58
N PHE A 484 -1.81 1.92 35.05
CA PHE A 484 -0.80 1.00 34.53
C PHE A 484 -1.26 -0.46 34.64
N GLN A 485 -1.81 -0.86 35.79
CA GLN A 485 -2.36 -2.21 36.01
C GLN A 485 -3.50 -2.54 35.04
N GLU A 486 -4.41 -1.59 34.78
CA GLU A 486 -5.47 -1.75 33.79
C GLU A 486 -4.89 -1.96 32.37
N LEU A 487 -3.87 -1.19 31.99
CA LEU A 487 -3.22 -1.30 30.67
C LEU A 487 -2.46 -2.63 30.51
N ILE A 488 -1.76 -3.11 31.54
CA ILE A 488 -1.12 -4.43 31.54
C ILE A 488 -2.14 -5.55 31.37
N GLN A 489 -3.33 -5.42 31.96
CA GLN A 489 -4.39 -6.41 31.79
C GLN A 489 -4.91 -6.44 30.34
N ILE A 490 -4.97 -5.28 29.67
CA ILE A 490 -5.31 -5.21 28.24
C ILE A 490 -4.25 -5.96 27.42
N TYR A 491 -2.96 -5.75 27.70
CA TYR A 491 -1.88 -6.51 27.06
C TYR A 491 -2.03 -8.02 27.21
N LYS A 492 -2.24 -8.48 28.45
CA LYS A 492 -2.38 -9.90 28.76
C LYS A 492 -3.55 -10.55 28.01
N ASN A 493 -4.64 -9.81 27.82
CA ASN A 493 -5.84 -10.32 27.16
C ASN A 493 -5.73 -10.31 25.63
N SER A 494 -4.83 -9.49 25.07
CA SER A 494 -4.74 -9.23 23.63
C SER A 494 -3.52 -9.89 22.96
N MET A 495 -2.62 -10.51 23.71
CA MET A 495 -1.39 -11.14 23.23
C MET A 495 -1.36 -12.65 23.52
N SER A 496 -0.47 -13.38 22.82
CA SER A 496 -0.15 -14.76 23.21
C SER A 496 0.59 -14.77 24.55
N ALA A 497 0.61 -15.92 25.23
CA ALA A 497 1.33 -16.04 26.51
C ALA A 497 2.85 -15.84 26.34
N GLU A 498 3.41 -16.28 25.21
CA GLU A 498 4.83 -16.03 24.89
C GLU A 498 5.11 -14.55 24.65
N ASP A 499 4.34 -13.89 23.76
CA ASP A 499 4.53 -12.48 23.44
C ASP A 499 4.32 -11.58 24.66
N PHE A 500 3.33 -11.90 25.51
CA PHE A 500 3.09 -11.16 26.73
C PHE A 500 4.27 -11.27 27.69
N LYS A 501 4.86 -12.46 27.84
CA LYS A 501 6.04 -12.66 28.69
C LYS A 501 7.24 -11.88 28.17
N GLU A 502 7.51 -11.93 26.87
CA GLU A 502 8.58 -11.14 26.25
C GLU A 502 8.36 -9.63 26.46
N PHE A 503 7.11 -9.17 26.35
CA PHE A 503 6.75 -7.79 26.63
C PHE A 503 7.02 -7.43 28.10
N LEU A 504 6.64 -8.26 29.08
CA LEU A 504 6.94 -8.03 30.49
C LEU A 504 8.45 -7.96 30.74
N GLU A 505 9.23 -8.84 30.11
CA GLU A 505 10.70 -8.81 30.21
C GLU A 505 11.28 -7.47 29.72
N SER A 506 10.67 -6.86 28.70
CA SER A 506 11.06 -5.54 28.18
C SER A 506 10.80 -4.37 29.14
N LEU A 507 9.96 -4.58 30.16
CA LEU A 507 9.59 -3.58 31.18
C LEU A 507 10.41 -3.68 32.47
N ASN A 508 11.25 -4.71 32.63
CA ASN A 508 11.98 -4.99 33.88
C ASN A 508 12.94 -3.88 34.32
N ASP A 509 13.34 -2.99 33.41
CA ASP A 509 14.12 -1.79 33.71
C ASP A 509 13.27 -0.64 34.30
N LEU A 510 11.94 -0.74 34.24
CA LEU A 510 10.98 0.27 34.68
C LEU A 510 10.15 -0.19 35.88
N VAL A 511 9.68 -1.43 35.84
CA VAL A 511 8.77 -2.04 36.83
C VAL A 511 9.02 -3.53 36.95
N TYR A 512 8.56 -4.14 38.05
CA TYR A 512 8.39 -5.58 38.14
C TYR A 512 6.91 -5.93 38.10
N VAL A 513 6.54 -6.73 37.11
CA VAL A 513 5.20 -7.27 36.91
C VAL A 513 5.32 -8.80 36.93
N SER A 514 4.51 -9.45 37.77
CA SER A 514 4.47 -10.90 37.86
C SER A 514 3.95 -11.56 36.57
N ASP A 515 4.16 -12.87 36.40
CA ASP A 515 3.68 -13.62 35.23
C ASP A 515 2.14 -13.59 35.08
N ASP A 516 1.40 -13.36 36.16
CA ASP A 516 -0.04 -13.15 36.14
C ASP A 516 -0.46 -11.71 35.82
N GLY A 517 0.49 -10.82 35.51
CA GLY A 517 0.26 -9.46 35.07
C GLY A 517 -0.02 -8.49 36.21
N VAL A 518 0.41 -8.77 37.43
CA VAL A 518 0.22 -7.91 38.60
C VAL A 518 1.46 -7.05 38.82
N LEU A 519 1.27 -5.73 38.93
CA LEU A 519 2.33 -4.79 39.24
C LEU A 519 2.76 -4.94 40.71
N GLU A 520 4.00 -5.37 40.94
CA GLU A 520 4.55 -5.61 42.28
C GLU A 520 5.52 -4.50 42.70
N GLU A 521 6.47 -4.14 41.83
CA GLU A 521 7.47 -3.10 42.12
C GLU A 521 7.54 -2.05 41.01
N VAL A 522 7.89 -0.82 41.39
CA VAL A 522 8.06 0.31 40.48
C VAL A 522 9.44 0.92 40.72
N TYR A 523 10.27 0.98 39.68
CA TYR A 523 11.64 1.50 39.75
C TYR A 523 11.77 2.94 39.24
N VAL A 524 10.71 3.48 38.64
CA VAL A 524 10.64 4.81 38.04
C VAL A 524 9.66 5.72 38.79
N SER A 525 9.55 6.99 38.36
CA SER A 525 8.51 7.88 38.91
C SER A 525 7.13 7.38 38.50
N GLU A 526 6.23 7.23 39.47
CA GLU A 526 4.85 6.79 39.22
C GLU A 526 4.12 7.70 38.23
N GLY A 527 4.46 8.99 38.19
CA GLY A 527 3.89 9.95 37.25
C GLY A 527 4.18 9.64 35.78
N GLU A 528 5.26 8.90 35.50
CA GLU A 528 5.76 8.61 34.15
C GLU A 528 5.44 7.18 33.69
N LEU A 529 4.81 6.37 34.56
CA LEU A 529 4.60 4.93 34.32
C LEU A 529 3.88 4.63 33.01
N VAL A 530 2.77 5.32 32.75
CA VAL A 530 1.95 5.11 31.55
C VAL A 530 2.69 5.54 30.29
N ASP A 531 3.57 6.52 30.40
CA ASP A 531 4.25 7.14 29.26
C ASP A 531 5.43 6.27 28.83
N LEU A 532 6.15 5.75 29.82
CA LEU A 532 7.20 4.78 29.62
C LEU A 532 6.61 3.46 29.13
N LEU A 533 5.42 3.05 29.59
CA LEU A 533 4.71 1.90 29.03
C LEU A 533 4.44 2.10 27.54
N ILE A 534 3.79 3.20 27.16
CA ILE A 534 3.48 3.51 25.75
C ILE A 534 4.76 3.60 24.90
N SER A 535 5.83 4.17 25.45
CA SER A 535 7.13 4.26 24.76
C SER A 535 7.71 2.86 24.49
N LYS A 536 7.67 1.97 25.48
CA LYS A 536 8.08 0.57 25.33
C LYS A 536 7.19 -0.17 24.33
N SER A 537 5.89 0.11 24.32
CA SER A 537 4.95 -0.43 23.31
C SER A 537 5.39 -0.10 21.88
N LEU A 538 5.83 1.14 21.65
CA LEU A 538 6.30 1.59 20.35
C LEU A 538 7.63 0.93 19.98
N GLU A 539 8.56 0.79 20.93
CA GLU A 539 9.85 0.11 20.73
C GLU A 539 9.67 -1.37 20.37
N GLN A 540 8.74 -2.06 21.07
CA GLN A 540 8.41 -3.46 20.83
C GLN A 540 7.48 -3.68 19.63
N LYS A 541 7.13 -2.62 18.89
CA LYS A 541 6.26 -2.68 17.71
C LYS A 541 4.93 -3.40 17.97
N VAL A 542 4.33 -3.10 19.12
CA VAL A 542 3.00 -3.61 19.50
C VAL A 542 2.00 -3.33 18.36
N PRO A 543 1.10 -4.28 18.02
CA PRO A 543 0.14 -4.11 16.95
C PRO A 543 -0.63 -2.78 17.05
N PRO A 544 -0.82 -2.01 15.96
CA PRO A 544 -1.43 -0.68 16.01
C PRO A 544 -2.81 -0.66 16.67
N ASN A 545 -3.63 -1.68 16.45
CA ASN A 545 -4.98 -1.77 17.04
C ASN A 545 -4.94 -1.91 18.57
N LEU A 546 -3.97 -2.67 19.11
CA LEU A 546 -3.73 -2.76 20.54
C LEU A 546 -3.20 -1.43 21.09
N LEU A 547 -2.25 -0.80 20.40
CA LEU A 547 -1.76 0.54 20.78
C LEU A 547 -2.88 1.58 20.80
N LYS A 548 -3.81 1.53 19.83
CA LYS A 548 -4.99 2.41 19.77
C LYS A 548 -5.85 2.25 21.03
N GLU A 549 -6.15 1.01 21.41
CA GLU A 549 -6.96 0.71 22.60
C GLU A 549 -6.32 1.23 23.88
N LEU A 550 -5.00 1.06 24.02
CA LEU A 550 -4.23 1.54 25.17
C LEU A 550 -4.25 3.07 25.26
N LEU A 551 -4.00 3.75 24.15
CA LEU A 551 -4.05 5.21 24.08
C LEU A 551 -5.44 5.75 24.42
N LEU A 552 -6.51 5.16 23.86
CA LEU A 552 -7.88 5.55 24.18
C LEU A 552 -8.21 5.36 25.66
N THR A 553 -7.79 4.23 26.25
CA THR A 553 -8.01 3.93 27.67
C THR A 553 -7.31 4.96 28.54
N ALA A 554 -6.04 5.22 28.28
CA ALA A 554 -5.25 6.23 29.00
C ALA A 554 -5.85 7.64 28.82
N PHE A 555 -6.24 8.02 27.61
CA PHE A 555 -6.85 9.32 27.32
C PHE A 555 -8.16 9.53 28.07
N ARG A 556 -9.07 8.54 28.04
CA ARG A 556 -10.38 8.59 28.73
C ARG A 556 -10.24 8.65 30.25
N LYS A 557 -9.20 8.06 30.80
CA LYS A 557 -8.89 8.10 32.25
C LYS A 557 -8.20 9.40 32.67
N GLY A 558 -7.84 10.27 31.72
CA GLY A 558 -7.24 11.56 31.99
C GLY A 558 -5.71 11.55 32.07
N SER A 559 -5.06 10.56 31.43
CA SER A 559 -3.61 10.57 31.31
C SER A 559 -3.12 11.86 30.63
N LYS A 560 -2.07 12.44 31.19
CA LYS A 560 -1.55 13.75 30.79
C LYS A 560 -0.78 13.72 29.48
N THR A 561 -0.33 12.53 29.08
CA THR A 561 0.73 12.37 28.10
C THR A 561 0.22 11.78 26.78
N VAL A 562 -1.03 11.33 26.77
CA VAL A 562 -1.74 10.83 25.60
C VAL A 562 -2.54 11.92 24.89
#